data_AF-A0A7V4W4M2-F1
#
_entry.id   AF-A0A7V4W4M2-F1
#
_cell.length_a   1.000
_cell.length_b   1.000
_cell.length_c   1.000
_cell.angle_alpha   90.00
_cell.angle_beta   90.00
_cell.angle_gamma   90.00
#
_symmetry.space_group_name_H-M   'P 1'
#
loop_
_entity.id
_entity.type
_entity.pdbx_description
1 polymer ?
#
loop_
_entity_poly.entity_id
_entity_poly.type
_entity_poly.pdbx_seq_one_letter_code
_entity_poly.pdbx_strand_id
1 'polypeptide(L)'
;MIRTLPPGARAFTVTVFLFTGLGIQGNLWSSTQSEWKGMGPFDSFDQDMIVSAPPEGEALLGTCRGRIFRSMDGGVTWGAPCLHPGGRLRCDPEGRVVYQWGGDTLHYSLDLGATWNDTGSRFESIRVLEVDPNSPDVLLMGRRGYPSTFQRSEDRGVTWQDAAEGLPSTCVTFVAFDPKRVGTVWALSEGVYVSRDGGRTWTKTGDNETLVSLYPDSRSAKSLYALDAFGTPLMSKDSGATWKPTGPFAESHRFRLLAPDPVNSRVLYGFTDSGYLYRSADSGKSWRIRGSLYLWDPRQILINPVNTKRLFCISLDELHFSQNGGKTWSRVYRRPGGIRRIEASPAGGSTLFALAWGLLWSEDQGASWRYTGLQDKVVGDLLFLDPEGTNVLAGTSEGPYLSQDGGKTWEFSGRGMRAGTDVIRFSVVSGSPSRILASSSDGIFESTDGGQSWQENAMEGVPESVSRNVTALAVDPFDPDLIVAALDFAGIYRSTDGGASWAQTYFQTTERIFSLVADPFQQGQFFAVGPALYRSTNGGVSWFPVNRTPGRIACLTSDPDIPGRFYAGISDDDPKPEDLGSVVLTTDSCLSWAGLGEAFPLATPSSLTLSSGDRVLYATVHSPYWESVYVLQDP
;
A
#
# COMPACT_ATOMS: atom_id res chain seq x y z
N MET A 1 -62.62 -12.59 14.04
CA MET A 1 -63.82 -11.94 14.62
C MET A 1 -63.45 -10.52 14.98
N ILE A 2 -64.04 -9.51 14.32
CA ILE A 2 -63.76 -8.10 14.61
C ILE A 2 -64.77 -7.63 15.66
N ARG A 3 -64.29 -7.24 16.85
CA ARG A 3 -65.04 -6.41 17.80
C ARG A 3 -64.50 -4.98 17.70
N THR A 4 -65.42 -4.03 17.55
CA THR A 4 -65.17 -2.58 17.58
C THR A 4 -64.84 -2.10 19.00
N LEU A 5 -63.76 -1.31 19.14
CA LEU A 5 -63.40 -0.59 20.36
C LEU A 5 -64.05 0.81 20.39
N PRO A 6 -64.35 1.39 21.57
CA PRO A 6 -64.95 2.72 21.72
C PRO A 6 -63.95 3.87 21.48
N PRO A 7 -64.42 5.09 21.16
CA PRO A 7 -63.56 6.20 20.76
C PRO A 7 -62.78 6.77 21.95
N GLY A 8 -61.44 6.70 21.88
CA GLY A 8 -60.54 7.33 22.85
C GLY A 8 -59.27 6.55 23.24
N ALA A 9 -59.13 5.28 22.83
CA ALA A 9 -57.93 4.50 23.14
C ALA A 9 -56.80 4.76 22.13
N ARG A 10 -55.62 5.19 22.61
CA ARG A 10 -54.38 5.19 21.82
C ARG A 10 -53.91 3.76 21.60
N ALA A 11 -53.71 3.37 20.34
CA ALA A 11 -53.21 2.06 19.97
C ALA A 11 -51.73 1.92 20.37
N PHE A 12 -51.42 0.95 21.24
CA PHE A 12 -50.08 0.37 21.34
C PHE A 12 -50.08 -0.92 20.52
N THR A 13 -49.35 -0.93 19.41
CA THR A 13 -49.09 -2.16 18.65
C THR A 13 -48.06 -2.97 19.43
N VAL A 14 -48.52 -3.99 20.18
CA VAL A 14 -47.64 -5.02 20.73
C VAL A 14 -47.64 -6.18 19.74
N THR A 15 -46.58 -6.28 18.95
CA THR A 15 -46.33 -7.45 18.10
C THR A 15 -45.79 -8.58 18.97
N VAL A 16 -46.64 -9.52 19.35
CA VAL A 16 -46.23 -10.77 20.01
C VAL A 16 -45.91 -11.78 18.90
N PHE A 17 -44.63 -12.12 18.73
CA PHE A 17 -44.23 -13.26 17.90
C PHE A 17 -44.40 -14.56 18.69
N LEU A 18 -45.42 -15.34 18.33
CA LEU A 18 -45.56 -16.73 18.75
C LEU A 18 -44.63 -17.60 17.88
N PHE A 19 -43.51 -18.05 18.45
CA PHE A 19 -42.70 -19.11 17.84
C PHE A 19 -43.35 -20.46 18.13
N THR A 20 -44.11 -20.99 17.18
CA THR A 20 -44.37 -22.43 17.10
C THR A 20 -43.30 -23.05 16.22
N GLY A 21 -42.43 -23.86 16.82
CA GLY A 21 -41.34 -24.53 16.13
C GLY A 21 -41.84 -25.50 15.08
N LEU A 22 -41.32 -25.35 13.86
CA LEU A 22 -41.15 -26.40 12.85
C LEU A 22 -39.89 -26.05 12.07
N GLY A 23 -38.96 -26.99 12.03
CA GLY A 23 -37.62 -26.79 11.47
C GLY A 23 -37.63 -26.42 9.99
N ILE A 24 -36.86 -25.41 9.65
CA ILE A 24 -36.46 -25.12 8.27
C ILE A 24 -34.95 -24.85 8.31
N GLN A 25 -34.16 -25.82 7.86
CA GLN A 25 -32.86 -25.55 7.28
C GLN A 25 -33.10 -24.69 6.04
N GLY A 26 -32.56 -23.48 6.02
CA GLY A 26 -32.73 -22.58 4.89
C GLY A 26 -32.02 -21.25 5.14
N ASN A 27 -30.85 -21.13 4.52
CA ASN A 27 -30.10 -19.88 4.35
C ASN A 27 -31.03 -18.70 4.03
N LEU A 28 -31.09 -17.73 4.92
CA LEU A 28 -31.55 -16.37 4.65
C LEU A 28 -30.58 -15.40 5.32
N TRP A 29 -29.32 -15.42 4.89
CA TRP A 29 -28.47 -14.24 4.93
C TRP A 29 -28.77 -13.44 3.66
N SER A 30 -29.38 -12.27 3.82
CA SER A 30 -29.62 -11.36 2.69
C SER A 30 -28.29 -10.86 2.11
N SER A 31 -28.24 -10.82 0.78
CA SER A 31 -27.07 -10.72 -0.08
C SER A 31 -26.48 -9.30 -0.22
N THR A 32 -25.80 -8.80 0.82
CA THR A 32 -24.69 -7.84 0.68
C THR A 32 -23.78 -8.01 1.90
N GLN A 33 -22.88 -8.99 1.91
CA GLN A 33 -21.76 -8.92 2.84
C GLN A 33 -20.89 -7.72 2.47
N SER A 34 -20.40 -6.99 3.48
CA SER A 34 -19.46 -5.90 3.31
C SER A 34 -18.17 -6.42 2.67
N GLU A 35 -17.65 -5.72 1.65
CA GLU A 35 -16.44 -6.12 0.92
C GLU A 35 -15.23 -5.33 1.42
N TRP A 36 -14.11 -6.03 1.65
CA TRP A 36 -12.84 -5.40 2.00
C TRP A 36 -12.23 -4.69 0.80
N LYS A 37 -11.87 -3.42 0.97
CA LYS A 37 -11.23 -2.60 -0.08
C LYS A 37 -9.80 -2.25 0.29
N GLY A 38 -8.87 -2.37 -0.65
CA GLY A 38 -7.48 -1.94 -0.45
C GLY A 38 -7.36 -0.42 -0.39
N MET A 39 -6.43 0.10 0.42
CA MET A 39 -6.15 1.54 0.57
C MET A 39 -4.71 1.87 0.21
N GLY A 40 -4.47 3.08 -0.33
CA GLY A 40 -3.18 3.70 -0.64
C GLY A 40 -2.20 2.87 -1.51
N PRO A 41 -1.14 3.46 -2.09
CA PRO A 41 0.08 2.72 -2.36
C PRO A 41 0.95 2.75 -1.09
N PHE A 42 1.06 1.60 -0.41
CA PHE A 42 1.95 1.42 0.73
C PHE A 42 3.18 0.57 0.41
N ASP A 43 3.34 0.18 -0.85
CA ASP A 43 4.37 -0.74 -1.32
C ASP A 43 5.10 -0.17 -2.55
N SER A 44 6.10 -0.89 -3.05
CA SER A 44 6.94 -0.48 -4.17
C SER A 44 6.18 -0.45 -5.50
N PHE A 45 6.46 0.56 -6.34
CA PHE A 45 6.09 0.52 -7.75
C PHE A 45 7.05 -0.44 -8.48
N ASP A 46 6.61 -1.68 -8.65
CA ASP A 46 7.49 -2.84 -8.87
C ASP A 46 7.71 -3.22 -10.34
N GLN A 47 6.91 -2.70 -11.27
CA GLN A 47 6.91 -3.14 -12.67
C GLN A 47 6.92 -2.03 -13.72
N ASP A 48 5.86 -1.22 -13.81
CA ASP A 48 5.74 -0.16 -14.82
C ASP A 48 4.99 1.06 -14.27
N MET A 49 5.37 2.24 -14.74
CA MET A 49 4.57 3.46 -14.62
C MET A 49 4.46 4.12 -15.98
N ILE A 50 3.34 4.80 -16.19
CA ILE A 50 3.12 5.61 -17.37
C ILE A 50 2.83 7.06 -16.95
N VAL A 51 3.30 8.00 -17.78
CA VAL A 51 2.89 9.39 -17.71
C VAL A 51 2.06 9.69 -18.94
N SER A 52 0.91 10.31 -18.72
CA SER A 52 0.07 10.86 -19.77
C SER A 52 -0.22 12.33 -19.45
N ALA A 53 -0.51 13.11 -20.49
CA ALA A 53 -0.90 14.50 -20.37
C ALA A 53 -2.26 14.72 -21.07
N PRO A 54 -3.36 14.18 -20.52
CA PRO A 54 -4.70 14.47 -21.01
C PRO A 54 -5.01 15.99 -20.95
N PRO A 55 -6.06 16.47 -21.63
CA PRO A 55 -6.46 17.88 -21.61
C PRO A 55 -6.69 18.46 -20.20
N GLU A 56 -7.07 17.61 -19.24
CA GLU A 56 -7.39 17.99 -17.85
C GLU A 56 -6.16 18.21 -16.96
N GLY A 57 -4.96 17.75 -17.36
CA GLY A 57 -3.77 17.86 -16.54
C GLY A 57 -2.78 16.72 -16.77
N GLU A 58 -1.76 16.61 -15.92
CA GLU A 58 -0.82 15.49 -15.96
C GLU A 58 -1.34 14.33 -15.13
N ALA A 59 -1.40 13.14 -15.74
CA ALA A 59 -1.80 11.91 -15.08
C ALA A 59 -0.62 10.94 -14.98
N LEU A 60 -0.44 10.33 -13.81
CA LEU A 60 0.45 9.18 -13.62
C LEU A 60 -0.38 7.95 -13.28
N LEU A 61 -0.06 6.83 -13.91
CA LEU A 61 -0.56 5.53 -13.48
C LEU A 61 0.63 4.63 -13.19
N GLY A 62 0.65 4.06 -11.99
CA GLY A 62 1.71 3.17 -11.52
C GLY A 62 1.12 1.83 -11.08
N THR A 63 1.82 0.75 -11.40
CA THR A 63 1.48 -0.58 -10.87
C THR A 63 2.26 -0.85 -9.59
N CYS A 64 1.58 -1.39 -8.60
CA CYS A 64 2.19 -1.85 -7.37
C CYS A 64 1.53 -3.18 -6.98
N ARG A 65 2.28 -4.28 -7.16
CA ARG A 65 1.88 -5.68 -6.84
C ARG A 65 0.52 -6.11 -7.37
N GLY A 66 0.26 -5.84 -8.64
CA GLY A 66 -1.01 -6.21 -9.24
C GLY A 66 -2.17 -5.31 -8.83
N ARG A 67 -1.89 -4.09 -8.36
CA ARG A 67 -2.88 -3.01 -8.25
C ARG A 67 -2.41 -1.83 -9.07
N ILE A 68 -3.35 -1.03 -9.53
CA ILE A 68 -3.06 0.17 -10.30
C ILE A 68 -3.46 1.37 -9.46
N PHE A 69 -2.51 2.29 -9.32
CA PHE A 69 -2.68 3.56 -8.66
C PHE A 69 -2.69 4.65 -9.72
N ARG A 70 -3.58 5.63 -9.51
CA ARG A 70 -3.73 6.79 -10.39
C ARG A 70 -3.44 8.05 -9.60
N SER A 71 -2.70 8.98 -10.20
CA SER A 71 -2.47 10.33 -9.68
C SER A 71 -2.81 11.35 -10.77
N MET A 72 -3.47 12.45 -10.37
CA MET A 72 -3.87 13.55 -11.27
C MET A 72 -3.10 14.86 -10.98
N ASP A 73 -2.11 14.82 -10.09
CA ASP A 73 -1.33 16.00 -9.67
C ASP A 73 0.19 15.80 -9.84
N GLY A 74 0.59 14.77 -10.60
CA GLY A 74 1.99 14.45 -10.84
C GLY A 74 2.64 13.61 -9.74
N GLY A 75 1.84 12.78 -9.06
CA GLY A 75 2.29 11.77 -8.10
C GLY A 75 2.28 12.23 -6.65
N VAL A 76 1.81 13.46 -6.38
CA VAL A 76 1.74 14.03 -5.03
C VAL A 76 0.66 13.32 -4.22
N THR A 77 -0.50 13.13 -4.84
CA THR A 77 -1.58 12.29 -4.32
C THR A 77 -1.84 11.13 -5.27
N TRP A 78 -2.17 9.98 -4.69
CA TRP A 78 -2.65 8.81 -5.42
C TRP A 78 -4.10 8.56 -5.01
N GLY A 79 -4.91 8.00 -5.90
CA GLY A 79 -6.26 7.56 -5.58
C GLY A 79 -6.28 6.12 -5.05
N ALA A 80 -7.45 5.68 -4.59
CA ALA A 80 -7.67 4.29 -4.19
C ALA A 80 -7.31 3.32 -5.33
N PRO A 81 -6.70 2.16 -5.01
CA PRO A 81 -6.33 1.19 -6.02
C PRO A 81 -7.58 0.61 -6.69
N CYS A 82 -7.54 0.44 -8.01
CA CYS A 82 -8.46 -0.51 -8.64
C CYS A 82 -7.91 -1.94 -8.48
N LEU A 83 -8.79 -2.86 -8.07
CA LEU A 83 -8.46 -4.28 -7.92
C LEU A 83 -8.48 -4.93 -9.31
N HIS A 84 -7.32 -5.10 -9.94
CA HIS A 84 -7.20 -5.85 -11.19
C HIS A 84 -5.92 -6.67 -11.23
N PRO A 85 -5.98 -7.99 -11.52
CA PRO A 85 -4.81 -8.84 -11.54
C PRO A 85 -3.91 -8.45 -12.72
N GLY A 86 -2.88 -7.63 -12.47
CA GLY A 86 -1.82 -7.49 -13.47
C GLY A 86 -0.86 -6.35 -13.25
N GLY A 87 0.32 -6.51 -13.84
CA GLY A 87 1.53 -5.83 -13.42
C GLY A 87 2.14 -4.88 -14.44
N ARG A 88 1.58 -4.72 -15.65
CA ARG A 88 2.18 -3.80 -16.64
C ARG A 88 1.17 -2.88 -17.27
N LEU A 89 1.64 -1.70 -17.66
CA LEU A 89 0.84 -0.62 -18.23
C LEU A 89 1.45 -0.08 -19.52
N ARG A 90 0.58 0.26 -20.47
CA ARG A 90 0.91 1.07 -21.65
C ARG A 90 -0.24 2.01 -21.96
N CYS A 91 0.07 3.17 -22.51
CA CYS A 91 -0.95 4.09 -23.01
C CYS A 91 -0.43 4.80 -24.25
N ASP A 92 -1.35 5.38 -25.02
CA ASP A 92 -0.95 6.39 -26.00
C ASP A 92 -0.53 7.69 -25.29
N PRO A 93 0.25 8.57 -25.96
CA PRO A 93 0.78 9.78 -25.33
C PRO A 93 -0.27 10.75 -24.76
N GLU A 94 -1.49 10.74 -25.29
CA GLU A 94 -2.62 11.56 -24.83
C GLU A 94 -3.45 10.86 -23.75
N GLY A 95 -3.19 9.56 -23.48
CA GLY A 95 -3.93 8.75 -22.52
C GLY A 95 -5.39 8.53 -22.90
N ARG A 96 -5.71 8.53 -24.20
CA ARG A 96 -7.04 8.20 -24.72
C ARG A 96 -7.42 6.76 -24.40
N VAL A 97 -6.43 5.87 -24.43
CA VAL A 97 -6.61 4.47 -24.03
C VAL A 97 -5.41 4.03 -23.18
N VAL A 98 -5.71 3.45 -22.02
CA VAL A 98 -4.71 2.77 -21.18
C VAL A 98 -4.95 1.27 -21.27
N TYR A 99 -3.89 0.51 -21.52
CA TYR A 99 -3.90 -0.94 -21.49
C TYR A 99 -3.17 -1.45 -20.27
N GLN A 100 -3.71 -2.51 -19.67
CA GLN A 100 -3.10 -3.24 -18.58
C GLN A 100 -3.10 -4.72 -18.88
N TRP A 101 -2.02 -5.41 -18.51
CA TRP A 101 -1.95 -6.85 -18.61
C TRP A 101 -1.17 -7.47 -17.45
N GLY A 102 -1.52 -8.71 -17.13
CA GLY A 102 -0.81 -9.55 -16.18
C GLY A 102 -1.57 -10.84 -15.86
N GLY A 103 -0.84 -11.84 -15.37
CA GLY A 103 -1.32 -13.21 -15.42
C GLY A 103 -1.56 -13.62 -16.87
N ASP A 104 -2.80 -13.98 -17.19
CA ASP A 104 -3.27 -14.32 -18.53
C ASP A 104 -4.26 -13.31 -19.12
N THR A 105 -4.52 -12.17 -18.46
CA THR A 105 -5.57 -11.22 -18.87
C THR A 105 -5.03 -9.94 -19.52
N LEU A 106 -5.85 -9.34 -20.40
CA LEU A 106 -5.61 -8.04 -21.04
C LEU A 106 -6.86 -7.18 -20.92
N HIS A 107 -6.70 -5.99 -20.34
CA HIS A 107 -7.76 -5.03 -20.12
C HIS A 107 -7.41 -3.67 -20.75
N TYR A 108 -8.43 -2.86 -20.99
CA TYR A 108 -8.26 -1.47 -21.41
C TYR A 108 -9.19 -0.52 -20.65
N SER A 109 -8.78 0.73 -20.56
CA SER A 109 -9.51 1.81 -19.93
C SER A 109 -9.57 3.02 -20.86
N LEU A 110 -10.73 3.68 -20.88
CA LEU A 110 -10.99 4.90 -21.67
C LEU A 110 -11.06 6.15 -20.78
N ASP A 111 -10.81 6.01 -19.48
CA ASP A 111 -10.96 7.04 -18.47
C ASP A 111 -9.74 7.10 -17.52
N LEU A 112 -8.56 6.76 -18.07
CA LEU A 112 -7.27 6.77 -17.37
C LEU A 112 -7.24 5.86 -16.14
N GLY A 113 -7.77 4.65 -16.28
CA GLY A 113 -7.72 3.60 -15.28
C GLY A 113 -8.75 3.71 -14.15
N ALA A 114 -9.76 4.60 -14.28
CA ALA A 114 -10.86 4.64 -13.32
C ALA A 114 -11.80 3.44 -13.50
N THR A 115 -12.07 3.04 -14.74
CA THR A 115 -12.80 1.81 -15.08
C THR A 115 -12.04 0.99 -16.11
N TRP A 116 -12.23 -0.33 -16.06
CA TRP A 116 -11.52 -1.29 -16.90
C TRP A 116 -12.49 -2.20 -17.63
N ASN A 117 -12.24 -2.42 -18.91
CA ASN A 117 -12.97 -3.34 -19.78
C ASN A 117 -12.07 -4.55 -20.05
N ASP A 118 -12.59 -5.75 -19.84
CA ASP A 118 -11.93 -7.00 -20.25
C ASP A 118 -12.04 -7.15 -21.77
N THR A 119 -10.91 -7.46 -22.43
CA THR A 119 -10.92 -7.74 -23.88
C THR A 119 -11.49 -9.12 -24.21
N GLY A 120 -11.63 -10.00 -23.21
CA GLY A 120 -11.98 -11.41 -23.37
C GLY A 120 -10.81 -12.26 -23.88
N SER A 121 -9.71 -11.64 -24.30
CA SER A 121 -8.51 -12.34 -24.74
C SER A 121 -7.74 -12.89 -23.54
N ARG A 122 -7.16 -14.08 -23.71
CA ARG A 122 -6.32 -14.73 -22.70
C ARG A 122 -4.97 -15.11 -23.31
N PHE A 123 -3.88 -14.71 -22.65
CA PHE A 123 -2.52 -14.89 -23.15
C PHE A 123 -1.57 -15.37 -22.07
N GLU A 124 -0.95 -16.52 -22.27
CA GLU A 124 0.19 -16.91 -21.45
C GLU A 124 1.42 -16.05 -21.84
N SER A 125 2.00 -15.37 -20.86
CA SER A 125 3.35 -14.79 -20.93
C SER A 125 3.60 -13.76 -22.05
N ILE A 126 2.94 -12.61 -21.96
CA ILE A 126 3.22 -11.44 -22.81
C ILE A 126 4.62 -10.89 -22.49
N ARG A 127 5.51 -10.84 -23.51
CA ARG A 127 6.86 -10.26 -23.36
C ARG A 127 6.86 -8.76 -23.62
N VAL A 128 6.20 -8.34 -24.69
CA VAL A 128 6.10 -6.95 -25.13
C VAL A 128 4.70 -6.69 -25.65
N LEU A 129 4.13 -5.55 -25.28
CA LEU A 129 2.89 -5.02 -25.80
C LEU A 129 3.14 -3.54 -26.06
N GLU A 130 2.87 -3.05 -27.26
CA GLU A 130 3.04 -1.64 -27.61
C GLU A 130 1.81 -1.12 -28.35
N VAL A 131 1.46 0.14 -28.04
CA VAL A 131 0.29 0.84 -28.55
C VAL A 131 0.73 1.79 -29.66
N ASP A 132 0.03 1.80 -30.80
CA ASP A 132 0.31 2.79 -31.84
C ASP A 132 -0.07 4.19 -31.32
N PRO A 133 0.89 5.14 -31.22
CA PRO A 133 0.62 6.47 -30.69
C PRO A 133 -0.36 7.29 -31.54
N ASN A 134 -0.51 6.97 -32.83
CA ASN A 134 -1.43 7.67 -33.74
C ASN A 134 -2.82 7.03 -33.77
N SER A 135 -2.91 5.72 -33.50
CA SER A 135 -4.13 4.92 -33.58
C SER A 135 -4.21 3.98 -32.38
N PRO A 136 -4.68 4.44 -31.21
CA PRO A 136 -4.56 3.70 -29.94
C PRO A 136 -5.36 2.39 -29.90
N ASP A 137 -6.17 2.11 -30.91
CA ASP A 137 -6.87 0.83 -31.10
C ASP A 137 -5.96 -0.26 -31.69
N VAL A 138 -4.82 0.13 -32.26
CA VAL A 138 -3.83 -0.76 -32.87
C VAL A 138 -2.78 -1.15 -31.84
N LEU A 139 -2.61 -2.45 -31.64
CA LEU A 139 -1.65 -3.05 -30.71
C LEU A 139 -0.72 -4.02 -31.42
N LEU A 140 0.53 -4.08 -30.97
CA LEU A 140 1.48 -5.13 -31.32
C LEU A 140 1.89 -5.89 -30.06
N MET A 141 1.87 -7.22 -30.14
CA MET A 141 2.15 -8.10 -29.02
C MET A 141 3.15 -9.18 -29.41
N GLY A 142 4.25 -9.29 -28.66
CA GLY A 142 5.17 -10.42 -28.70
C GLY A 142 5.03 -11.29 -27.46
N ARG A 143 4.92 -12.61 -27.64
CA ARG A 143 4.78 -13.59 -26.56
C ARG A 143 6.09 -14.32 -26.27
N ARG A 144 6.30 -14.75 -25.02
CA ARG A 144 7.39 -15.68 -24.67
C ARG A 144 7.01 -17.09 -25.13
N GLY A 145 7.98 -17.83 -25.67
CA GLY A 145 7.78 -19.22 -26.11
C GLY A 145 8.67 -19.58 -27.30
N TYR A 146 8.71 -20.87 -27.63
CA TYR A 146 9.34 -21.37 -28.86
C TYR A 146 8.36 -22.31 -29.61
N PRO A 147 7.93 -21.99 -30.84
CA PRO A 147 8.22 -20.74 -31.54
C PRO A 147 7.56 -19.53 -30.84
N SER A 148 8.27 -18.41 -30.80
CA SER A 148 7.68 -17.15 -30.37
C SER A 148 6.66 -16.71 -31.42
N THR A 149 5.64 -16.02 -30.96
CA THR A 149 4.56 -15.53 -31.82
C THR A 149 4.43 -14.04 -31.66
N PHE A 150 4.12 -13.39 -32.76
CA PHE A 150 3.96 -11.95 -32.83
C PHE A 150 2.62 -11.65 -33.48
N GLN A 151 1.78 -10.91 -32.78
CA GLN A 151 0.39 -10.70 -33.16
C GLN A 151 0.05 -9.21 -33.16
N ARG A 152 -0.95 -8.86 -33.96
CA ARG A 152 -1.45 -7.51 -34.11
C ARG A 152 -2.95 -7.47 -33.90
N SER A 153 -3.42 -6.44 -33.22
CA SER A 153 -4.84 -6.12 -33.07
C SER A 153 -5.14 -4.76 -33.70
N GLU A 154 -6.36 -4.57 -34.19
CA GLU A 154 -6.90 -3.30 -34.70
C GLU A 154 -8.14 -2.82 -33.90
N ASP A 155 -8.51 -3.54 -32.84
CA ASP A 155 -9.76 -3.38 -32.11
C ASP A 155 -9.54 -3.42 -30.59
N ARG A 156 -8.45 -2.81 -30.11
CA ARG A 156 -8.09 -2.72 -28.68
C ARG A 156 -7.82 -4.07 -28.01
N GLY A 157 -7.30 -5.03 -28.77
CA GLY A 157 -6.89 -6.33 -28.25
C GLY A 157 -8.06 -7.31 -28.08
N VAL A 158 -9.21 -7.04 -28.68
CA VAL A 158 -10.35 -7.97 -28.70
C VAL A 158 -10.08 -9.11 -29.69
N THR A 159 -9.58 -8.79 -30.89
CA THR A 159 -9.16 -9.78 -31.88
C THR A 159 -7.70 -9.59 -32.29
N TRP A 160 -7.07 -10.70 -32.66
CA TRP A 160 -5.64 -10.76 -32.95
C TRP A 160 -5.38 -11.53 -34.23
N GLN A 161 -4.49 -10.98 -35.06
CA GLN A 161 -4.02 -11.57 -36.31
C GLN A 161 -2.52 -11.85 -36.19
N ASP A 162 -2.06 -12.89 -36.88
CA ASP A 162 -0.62 -13.16 -36.97
C ASP A 162 0.08 -12.01 -37.71
N ALA A 163 1.23 -11.63 -37.19
CA ALA A 163 2.03 -10.48 -37.64
C ALA A 163 3.53 -10.81 -37.61
N ALA A 164 3.86 -12.10 -37.63
CA ALA A 164 5.22 -12.62 -37.55
C ALA A 164 5.93 -12.75 -38.90
N GLU A 165 5.30 -12.37 -40.03
CA GLU A 165 5.90 -12.53 -41.35
C GLU A 165 7.21 -11.71 -41.47
N GLY A 166 8.33 -12.41 -41.70
CA GLY A 166 9.66 -11.81 -41.78
C GLY A 166 10.38 -11.64 -40.44
N LEU A 167 9.76 -12.05 -39.32
CA LEU A 167 10.40 -12.15 -38.00
C LEU A 167 10.96 -13.57 -37.77
N PRO A 168 12.00 -13.71 -36.93
CA PRO A 168 12.53 -15.01 -36.53
C PRO A 168 11.58 -15.71 -35.55
N SER A 169 11.78 -17.00 -35.32
CA SER A 169 11.03 -17.78 -34.33
C SER A 169 11.39 -17.42 -32.87
N THR A 170 12.38 -16.56 -32.65
CA THR A 170 12.79 -16.07 -31.33
C THR A 170 11.99 -14.88 -30.85
N CYS A 171 11.88 -14.78 -29.53
CA CYS A 171 11.05 -13.79 -28.85
C CYS A 171 11.45 -12.35 -29.20
N VAL A 172 10.47 -11.56 -29.64
CA VAL A 172 10.61 -10.11 -29.78
C VAL A 172 10.69 -9.48 -28.40
N THR A 173 11.77 -8.76 -28.13
CA THR A 173 12.10 -8.20 -26.80
C THR A 173 11.75 -6.73 -26.66
N PHE A 174 11.63 -6.00 -27.76
CA PHE A 174 11.34 -4.56 -27.79
C PHE A 174 10.61 -4.20 -29.09
N VAL A 175 9.67 -3.24 -29.01
CA VAL A 175 8.96 -2.69 -30.17
C VAL A 175 8.89 -1.16 -30.03
N ALA A 176 9.02 -0.42 -31.12
CA ALA A 176 8.89 1.04 -31.12
C ALA A 176 8.23 1.55 -32.40
N PHE A 177 7.10 2.25 -32.25
CA PHE A 177 6.47 3.00 -33.33
C PHE A 177 7.23 4.30 -33.61
N ASP A 178 7.29 4.72 -34.87
CA ASP A 178 7.68 6.09 -35.21
C ASP A 178 6.45 7.01 -35.16
N PRO A 179 6.35 7.91 -34.17
CA PRO A 179 5.15 8.72 -33.97
C PRO A 179 4.87 9.67 -35.14
N LYS A 180 5.87 10.03 -35.97
CA LYS A 180 5.66 10.94 -37.12
C LYS A 180 5.56 10.21 -38.47
N ARG A 181 5.75 8.89 -38.49
CA ARG A 181 5.68 8.07 -39.72
C ARG A 181 4.76 6.89 -39.48
N VAL A 182 3.47 7.13 -39.69
CA VAL A 182 2.42 6.11 -39.61
C VAL A 182 2.83 4.87 -40.40
N GLY A 183 2.69 3.70 -39.78
CA GLY A 183 3.07 2.41 -40.37
C GLY A 183 4.54 2.02 -40.22
N THR A 184 5.43 2.92 -39.79
CA THR A 184 6.84 2.56 -39.52
C THR A 184 7.01 2.08 -38.09
N VAL A 185 7.43 0.82 -37.93
CA VAL A 185 7.64 0.18 -36.63
C VAL A 185 8.97 -0.54 -36.62
N TRP A 186 9.65 -0.49 -35.48
CA TRP A 186 10.91 -1.19 -35.25
C TRP A 186 10.74 -2.26 -34.19
N ALA A 187 11.47 -3.37 -34.34
CA ALA A 187 11.48 -4.47 -33.37
C ALA A 187 12.89 -5.00 -33.12
N LEU A 188 13.14 -5.45 -31.89
CA LEU A 188 14.35 -6.17 -31.50
C LEU A 188 14.03 -7.64 -31.25
N SER A 189 14.81 -8.53 -31.84
CA SER A 189 14.83 -9.99 -31.59
C SER A 189 16.29 -10.48 -31.73
N GLU A 190 16.61 -11.42 -32.61
CA GLU A 190 17.98 -11.78 -33.06
C GLU A 190 18.63 -10.70 -33.96
N GLY A 191 18.42 -9.42 -33.61
CA GLY A 191 18.82 -8.27 -34.40
C GLY A 191 17.70 -7.24 -34.56
N VAL A 192 17.85 -6.35 -35.54
CA VAL A 192 16.98 -5.18 -35.75
C VAL A 192 16.09 -5.40 -36.95
N TYR A 193 14.78 -5.25 -36.76
CA TYR A 193 13.77 -5.43 -37.80
C TYR A 193 12.96 -4.14 -37.99
N VAL A 194 12.56 -3.88 -39.22
CA VAL A 194 11.67 -2.76 -39.57
C VAL A 194 10.44 -3.27 -40.31
N SER A 195 9.30 -2.70 -39.96
CA SER A 195 8.05 -2.79 -40.71
C SER A 195 7.70 -1.42 -41.25
N ARG A 196 7.12 -1.37 -42.46
CA ARG A 196 6.59 -0.14 -43.10
C ARG A 196 5.08 -0.17 -43.32
N ASP A 197 4.43 -1.24 -42.90
CA ASP A 197 3.01 -1.49 -43.08
C ASP A 197 2.27 -1.66 -41.73
N GLY A 198 2.82 -1.06 -40.67
CA GLY A 198 2.21 -1.04 -39.34
C GLY A 198 2.42 -2.32 -38.55
N GLY A 199 3.52 -3.03 -38.80
CA GLY A 199 3.89 -4.26 -38.12
C GLY A 199 3.29 -5.53 -38.73
N ARG A 200 2.82 -5.49 -39.99
CA ARG A 200 2.26 -6.68 -40.66
C ARG A 200 3.36 -7.55 -41.27
N THR A 201 4.31 -6.92 -41.95
CA THR A 201 5.50 -7.58 -42.50
C THR A 201 6.78 -6.91 -42.02
N TRP A 202 7.83 -7.71 -41.86
CA TRP A 202 9.09 -7.29 -41.28
C TRP A 202 10.27 -7.59 -42.19
N THR A 203 11.28 -6.72 -42.15
CA THR A 203 12.55 -6.91 -42.86
C THR A 203 13.69 -6.75 -41.87
N LYS A 204 14.59 -7.74 -41.81
CA LYS A 204 15.83 -7.63 -41.02
C LYS A 204 16.73 -6.56 -41.62
N THR A 205 17.26 -5.69 -40.77
CA THR A 205 18.11 -4.56 -41.17
C THR A 205 19.52 -4.65 -40.60
N GLY A 206 19.72 -5.31 -39.46
CA GLY A 206 21.03 -5.53 -38.87
C GLY A 206 21.04 -6.68 -37.86
N ASP A 207 22.23 -7.18 -37.56
CA ASP A 207 22.47 -8.37 -36.72
C ASP A 207 22.90 -8.04 -35.28
N ASN A 208 22.74 -6.79 -34.84
CA ASN A 208 23.19 -6.40 -33.50
C ASN A 208 22.21 -6.87 -32.42
N GLU A 209 22.57 -7.95 -31.74
CA GLU A 209 21.79 -8.58 -30.67
C GLU A 209 22.07 -7.99 -29.27
N THR A 210 23.04 -7.10 -29.12
CA THR A 210 23.37 -6.52 -27.80
C THR A 210 22.46 -5.37 -27.40
N LEU A 211 21.58 -4.92 -28.30
CA LEU A 211 20.67 -3.79 -28.06
C LEU A 211 19.56 -4.18 -27.08
N VAL A 212 19.30 -3.32 -26.09
CA VAL A 212 18.24 -3.51 -25.09
C VAL A 212 17.09 -2.52 -25.23
N SER A 213 17.27 -1.45 -26.02
CA SER A 213 16.21 -0.48 -26.35
C SER A 213 16.45 0.11 -27.73
N LEU A 214 15.38 0.57 -28.38
CA LEU A 214 15.43 1.13 -29.72
C LEU A 214 14.44 2.29 -29.86
N TYR A 215 14.92 3.44 -30.32
CA TYR A 215 14.11 4.65 -30.43
C TYR A 215 14.27 5.31 -31.80
N PRO A 216 13.20 5.46 -32.59
CA PRO A 216 13.27 6.13 -33.88
C PRO A 216 13.52 7.63 -33.75
N ASP A 217 14.39 8.18 -34.61
CA ASP A 217 14.46 9.63 -34.81
C ASP A 217 13.34 10.05 -35.76
N SER A 218 12.25 10.59 -35.22
CA SER A 218 11.11 11.05 -36.03
C SER A 218 11.45 12.17 -37.03
N ARG A 219 12.67 12.74 -37.02
CA ARG A 219 13.17 13.67 -38.04
C ARG A 219 13.82 12.96 -39.24
N SER A 220 14.22 11.70 -39.13
CA SER A 220 14.90 10.93 -40.19
C SER A 220 14.40 9.49 -40.29
N ALA A 221 14.01 9.05 -41.49
CA ALA A 221 13.49 7.68 -41.72
C ALA A 221 14.56 6.58 -41.53
N LYS A 222 15.82 6.97 -41.35
CA LYS A 222 16.97 6.06 -41.26
C LYS A 222 17.74 6.20 -39.96
N SER A 223 17.40 7.15 -39.10
CA SER A 223 18.18 7.40 -37.89
C SER A 223 17.48 6.83 -36.67
N LEU A 224 18.25 6.09 -35.86
CA LEU A 224 17.77 5.42 -34.65
C LEU A 224 18.75 5.69 -33.51
N TYR A 225 18.24 5.71 -32.30
CA TYR A 225 19.01 5.70 -31.05
C TYR A 225 18.78 4.38 -30.34
N ALA A 226 19.81 3.87 -29.68
CA ALA A 226 19.72 2.64 -28.91
C ALA A 226 20.61 2.71 -27.67
N LEU A 227 20.29 1.86 -26.70
CA LEU A 227 21.17 1.52 -25.59
C LEU A 227 21.53 0.04 -25.74
N ASP A 228 22.81 -0.30 -25.61
CA ASP A 228 23.24 -1.70 -25.55
C ASP A 228 23.23 -2.24 -24.10
N ALA A 229 23.37 -3.55 -23.96
CA ALA A 229 23.40 -4.25 -22.66
C ALA A 229 24.57 -3.83 -21.75
N PHE A 230 25.56 -3.11 -22.29
CA PHE A 230 26.71 -2.60 -21.53
C PHE A 230 26.52 -1.16 -21.06
N GLY A 231 25.40 -0.52 -21.43
CA GLY A 231 25.08 0.85 -21.07
C GLY A 231 25.72 1.89 -21.99
N THR A 232 26.02 1.52 -23.24
CA THR A 232 26.58 2.42 -24.26
C THR A 232 25.43 2.98 -25.11
N PRO A 233 25.25 4.31 -25.16
CA PRO A 233 24.28 4.93 -26.06
C PRO A 233 24.83 4.95 -27.50
N LEU A 234 24.10 4.35 -28.43
CA LEU A 234 24.47 4.16 -29.84
C LEU A 234 23.52 4.93 -30.77
N MET A 235 24.01 5.29 -31.96
CA MET A 235 23.21 5.87 -33.04
C MET A 235 23.45 5.11 -34.35
N SER A 236 22.36 4.81 -35.06
CA SER A 236 22.37 4.36 -36.46
C SER A 236 21.92 5.49 -37.38
N LYS A 237 22.44 5.49 -38.62
CA LYS A 237 22.03 6.42 -39.69
C LYS A 237 21.55 5.69 -40.95
N ASP A 238 21.50 4.38 -40.90
CA ASP A 238 21.25 3.46 -42.00
C ASP A 238 20.19 2.43 -41.60
N SER A 239 19.16 2.87 -40.89
CA SER A 239 18.00 2.05 -40.57
C SER A 239 18.34 0.83 -39.70
N GLY A 240 19.29 0.96 -38.78
CA GLY A 240 19.65 -0.10 -37.83
C GLY A 240 20.68 -1.11 -38.34
N ALA A 241 21.20 -0.94 -39.56
CA ALA A 241 22.21 -1.83 -40.13
C ALA A 241 23.58 -1.68 -39.45
N THR A 242 24.02 -0.45 -39.18
CA THR A 242 25.25 -0.19 -38.44
C THR A 242 25.04 0.79 -37.30
N TRP A 243 25.85 0.63 -36.25
CA TRP A 243 25.74 1.37 -34.99
C TRP A 243 27.06 2.01 -34.62
N LYS A 244 27.01 3.26 -34.17
CA LYS A 244 28.18 4.00 -33.68
C LYS A 244 27.91 4.54 -32.28
N PRO A 245 28.88 4.44 -31.34
CA PRO A 245 28.78 5.11 -30.05
C PRO A 245 28.53 6.60 -30.19
N THR A 246 27.66 7.12 -29.34
CA THR A 246 27.41 8.54 -29.14
C THR A 246 28.32 9.06 -28.02
N GLY A 247 28.59 10.36 -27.92
CA GLY A 247 29.62 10.87 -27.01
C GLY A 247 30.15 12.24 -27.41
N PRO A 248 30.96 12.91 -26.57
CA PRO A 248 31.61 12.37 -25.37
C PRO A 248 30.73 12.41 -24.11
N PHE A 249 30.96 11.45 -23.21
CA PHE A 249 30.54 11.41 -21.79
C PHE A 249 31.64 10.71 -20.97
N ALA A 250 31.63 10.80 -19.64
CA ALA A 250 32.68 10.19 -18.82
C ALA A 250 32.65 8.66 -18.93
N GLU A 251 33.79 8.02 -19.26
CA GLU A 251 33.88 6.56 -19.49
C GLU A 251 33.48 5.71 -18.28
N SER A 252 33.58 6.26 -17.06
CA SER A 252 33.14 5.60 -15.83
C SER A 252 31.62 5.58 -15.63
N HIS A 253 30.85 6.35 -16.40
CA HIS A 253 29.42 6.54 -16.22
C HIS A 253 28.64 5.73 -17.26
N ARG A 254 28.24 4.50 -16.88
CA ARG A 254 27.39 3.62 -17.69
C ARG A 254 25.94 4.05 -17.63
N PHE A 255 25.27 4.09 -18.78
CA PHE A 255 23.86 4.48 -18.85
C PHE A 255 22.99 3.26 -18.55
N ARG A 256 22.11 3.38 -17.56
CA ARG A 256 21.10 2.39 -17.21
C ARG A 256 19.83 2.56 -18.02
N LEU A 257 19.48 3.81 -18.31
CA LEU A 257 18.26 4.21 -19.00
C LEU A 257 18.59 5.24 -20.08
N LEU A 258 17.89 5.14 -21.20
CA LEU A 258 17.91 6.11 -22.30
C LEU A 258 16.47 6.49 -22.62
N ALA A 259 16.18 7.79 -22.66
CA ALA A 259 14.87 8.31 -23.04
C ALA A 259 15.00 9.50 -24.01
N PRO A 260 14.51 9.36 -25.26
CA PRO A 260 14.40 10.49 -26.17
C PRO A 260 13.26 11.43 -25.75
N ASP A 261 13.43 12.73 -25.99
CA ASP A 261 12.34 13.69 -25.84
C ASP A 261 11.24 13.40 -26.88
N PRO A 262 9.98 13.21 -26.45
CA PRO A 262 8.88 12.78 -27.31
C PRO A 262 8.46 13.81 -28.35
N VAL A 263 8.78 15.09 -28.13
CA VAL A 263 8.44 16.19 -29.05
C VAL A 263 9.62 16.53 -29.97
N ASN A 264 10.82 16.53 -29.40
CA ASN A 264 12.06 16.90 -30.07
C ASN A 264 13.11 15.79 -29.97
N SER A 265 13.11 14.88 -30.93
CA SER A 265 14.06 13.78 -31.05
C SER A 265 15.54 14.19 -31.24
N ARG A 266 15.91 15.49 -31.19
CA ARG A 266 17.31 15.94 -31.00
C ARG A 266 17.75 15.86 -29.55
N VAL A 267 16.81 15.95 -28.62
CA VAL A 267 17.07 15.95 -27.18
C VAL A 267 16.95 14.53 -26.67
N LEU A 268 17.99 14.06 -25.99
CA LEU A 268 18.05 12.75 -25.37
C LEU A 268 18.45 12.90 -23.91
N TYR A 269 17.90 12.06 -23.06
CA TYR A 269 18.27 11.93 -21.66
C TYR A 269 18.84 10.54 -21.41
N GLY A 270 19.92 10.49 -20.64
CA GLY A 270 20.53 9.25 -20.22
C GLY A 270 20.74 9.27 -18.71
N PHE A 271 20.29 8.22 -18.02
CA PHE A 271 20.43 8.10 -16.58
C PHE A 271 21.43 7.00 -16.26
N THR A 272 22.39 7.28 -15.39
CA THR A 272 23.47 6.33 -15.07
C THR A 272 23.20 5.57 -13.78
N ASP A 273 23.81 4.39 -13.64
CA ASP A 273 23.75 3.60 -12.39
C ASP A 273 24.32 4.38 -11.19
N SER A 274 25.26 5.30 -11.46
CA SER A 274 25.85 6.18 -10.46
C SER A 274 25.00 7.42 -10.12
N GLY A 275 23.78 7.53 -10.66
CA GLY A 275 22.83 8.59 -10.33
C GLY A 275 23.02 9.91 -11.09
N TYR A 276 23.75 9.93 -12.20
CA TYR A 276 23.85 11.14 -13.03
C TYR A 276 22.82 11.12 -14.15
N LEU A 277 22.13 12.24 -14.32
CA LEU A 277 21.34 12.51 -15.51
C LEU A 277 22.20 13.28 -16.51
N TYR A 278 22.46 12.67 -17.67
CA TYR A 278 23.01 13.33 -18.84
C TYR A 278 21.91 13.82 -19.76
N ARG A 279 22.17 14.93 -20.44
CA ARG A 279 21.33 15.45 -21.52
C ARG A 279 22.18 15.73 -22.76
N SER A 280 21.72 15.25 -23.90
CA SER A 280 22.17 15.68 -25.22
C SER A 280 21.13 16.60 -25.84
N ALA A 281 21.58 17.65 -26.55
CA ALA A 281 20.71 18.56 -27.31
C ALA A 281 20.89 18.43 -28.84
N ASP A 282 21.79 17.53 -29.25
CA ASP A 282 22.37 17.46 -30.59
C ASP A 282 22.41 16.01 -31.11
N SER A 283 21.39 15.21 -30.74
CA SER A 283 21.23 13.83 -31.21
C SER A 283 22.34 12.88 -30.76
N GLY A 284 22.83 13.04 -29.54
CA GLY A 284 23.90 12.22 -28.95
C GLY A 284 25.32 12.63 -29.35
N LYS A 285 25.50 13.68 -30.16
CA LYS A 285 26.85 14.15 -30.55
C LYS A 285 27.62 14.77 -29.40
N SER A 286 26.96 15.21 -28.34
CA SER A 286 27.57 15.58 -27.08
C SER A 286 26.60 15.36 -25.94
N TRP A 287 27.13 14.95 -24.79
CA TRP A 287 26.38 14.74 -23.57
C TRP A 287 26.93 15.63 -22.46
N ARG A 288 26.04 16.24 -21.69
CA ARG A 288 26.41 17.05 -20.53
C ARG A 288 25.64 16.59 -19.31
N ILE A 289 26.32 16.51 -18.17
CA ILE A 289 25.62 16.30 -16.89
C ILE A 289 24.63 17.45 -16.71
N ARG A 290 23.38 17.06 -16.52
CA ARG A 290 22.25 17.96 -16.37
C ARG A 290 21.89 18.14 -14.90
N GLY A 291 22.00 17.07 -14.13
CA GLY A 291 21.79 17.00 -12.70
C GLY A 291 22.18 15.62 -12.18
N SER A 292 22.01 15.42 -10.88
CA SER A 292 22.24 14.14 -10.21
C SER A 292 21.07 13.81 -9.30
N LEU A 293 20.78 12.53 -9.18
CA LEU A 293 19.79 11.95 -8.31
C LEU A 293 20.28 10.55 -7.92
N TYR A 294 20.63 10.36 -6.66
CA TYR A 294 21.06 9.05 -6.17
C TYR A 294 19.84 8.20 -5.87
N LEU A 295 19.62 7.17 -6.69
CA LEU A 295 18.57 6.17 -6.49
C LEU A 295 19.19 4.78 -6.44
N TRP A 296 18.66 3.96 -5.54
CA TRP A 296 18.90 2.53 -5.59
C TRP A 296 18.06 1.91 -6.71
N ASP A 297 18.70 1.32 -7.73
CA ASP A 297 18.04 0.62 -8.85
C ASP A 297 16.99 1.46 -9.61
N PRO A 298 17.42 2.51 -10.36
CA PRO A 298 16.51 3.28 -11.20
C PRO A 298 15.90 2.40 -12.31
N ARG A 299 14.58 2.34 -12.35
CA ARG A 299 13.81 1.46 -13.24
C ARG A 299 13.33 2.16 -14.51
N GLN A 300 12.92 3.42 -14.39
CA GLN A 300 12.33 4.15 -15.51
C GLN A 300 12.59 5.65 -15.38
N ILE A 301 12.75 6.30 -16.53
CA ILE A 301 12.69 7.75 -16.68
C ILE A 301 11.58 8.08 -17.66
N LEU A 302 10.63 8.90 -17.22
CA LEU A 302 9.48 9.32 -18.00
C LEU A 302 9.60 10.80 -18.30
N ILE A 303 9.22 11.18 -19.53
CA ILE A 303 9.19 12.56 -19.99
C ILE A 303 7.73 12.88 -20.27
N ASN A 304 7.21 13.93 -19.63
CA ASN A 304 5.84 14.36 -19.94
C ASN A 304 5.76 14.72 -21.44
N PRO A 305 4.80 14.12 -22.18
CA PRO A 305 4.74 14.25 -23.64
C PRO A 305 4.33 15.64 -24.13
N VAL A 306 3.76 16.48 -23.26
CA VAL A 306 3.34 17.85 -23.56
C VAL A 306 4.34 18.87 -23.00
N ASN A 307 4.76 18.70 -21.74
CA ASN A 307 5.74 19.54 -21.08
C ASN A 307 7.06 18.79 -20.87
N THR A 308 7.93 18.78 -21.87
CA THR A 308 9.17 17.97 -21.84
C THR A 308 10.26 18.44 -20.87
N LYS A 309 10.01 19.52 -20.12
CA LYS A 309 10.81 19.90 -18.94
C LYS A 309 10.40 19.16 -17.69
N ARG A 310 9.21 18.55 -17.68
CA ARG A 310 8.70 17.76 -16.57
C ARG A 310 9.14 16.31 -16.77
N LEU A 311 10.01 15.84 -15.88
CA LEU A 311 10.60 14.50 -15.90
C LEU A 311 10.22 13.76 -14.63
N PHE A 312 10.05 12.44 -14.72
CA PHE A 312 9.91 11.55 -13.58
C PHE A 312 11.01 10.49 -13.62
N CYS A 313 11.52 10.13 -12.45
CA CYS A 313 12.43 9.01 -12.29
C CYS A 313 11.91 8.11 -11.17
N ILE A 314 11.88 6.82 -11.45
CA ILE A 314 11.27 5.81 -10.58
C ILE A 314 12.35 4.81 -10.20
N SER A 315 12.42 4.51 -8.92
CA SER A 315 13.14 3.38 -8.37
C SER A 315 12.16 2.43 -7.68
N LEU A 316 12.68 1.36 -7.09
CA LEU A 316 11.87 0.38 -6.36
C LEU A 316 11.02 1.03 -5.25
N ASP A 317 11.59 1.99 -4.52
CA ASP A 317 10.94 2.59 -3.35
C ASP A 317 10.65 4.09 -3.48
N GLU A 318 11.11 4.77 -4.52
CA GLU A 318 10.97 6.22 -4.64
C GLU A 318 10.49 6.68 -6.02
N LEU A 319 9.65 7.71 -6.03
CA LEU A 319 9.30 8.50 -7.21
C LEU A 319 9.83 9.91 -7.02
N HIS A 320 10.61 10.38 -7.98
CA HIS A 320 11.09 11.75 -8.03
C HIS A 320 10.60 12.43 -9.30
N PHE A 321 10.38 13.74 -9.20
CA PHE A 321 10.07 14.56 -10.35
C PHE A 321 11.00 15.76 -10.46
N SER A 322 11.10 16.29 -11.68
CA SER A 322 11.81 17.52 -11.99
C SER A 322 10.92 18.41 -12.84
N GLN A 323 10.88 19.70 -12.53
CA GLN A 323 10.16 20.70 -13.33
C GLN A 323 11.04 21.42 -14.37
N ASN A 324 12.36 21.19 -14.36
CA ASN A 324 13.34 21.99 -15.09
C ASN A 324 14.26 21.18 -16.02
N GLY A 325 13.76 20.03 -16.48
CA GLY A 325 14.46 19.10 -17.36
C GLY A 325 15.62 18.44 -16.63
N GLY A 326 15.40 18.02 -15.38
CA GLY A 326 16.33 17.22 -14.59
C GLY A 326 17.53 17.97 -14.03
N LYS A 327 17.47 19.31 -13.89
CA LYS A 327 18.52 20.06 -13.18
C LYS A 327 18.42 19.86 -11.67
N THR A 328 17.21 19.92 -11.15
CA THR A 328 16.89 19.64 -9.75
C THR A 328 15.75 18.65 -9.68
N TRP A 329 15.76 17.84 -8.64
CA TRP A 329 14.78 16.79 -8.38
C TRP A 329 14.13 17.01 -7.03
N SER A 330 12.86 16.65 -6.95
CA SER A 330 12.09 16.63 -5.72
C SER A 330 11.46 15.24 -5.59
N ARG A 331 11.54 14.66 -4.40
CA ARG A 331 10.89 13.40 -4.10
C ARG A 331 9.40 13.64 -3.92
N VAL A 332 8.58 12.84 -4.61
CA VAL A 332 7.12 12.93 -4.55
C VAL A 332 6.54 11.77 -3.75
N TYR A 333 7.12 10.58 -3.91
CA TYR A 333 6.75 9.40 -3.15
C TYR A 333 8.00 8.71 -2.63
N ARG A 334 7.90 8.24 -1.39
CA ARG A 334 8.78 7.23 -0.81
C ARG A 334 7.87 6.18 -0.22
N ARG A 335 8.15 4.91 -0.53
CA ARG A 335 7.50 3.78 0.11
C ARG A 335 7.62 3.94 1.63
N PRO A 336 6.51 4.02 2.36
CA PRO A 336 6.57 4.27 3.79
C PRO A 336 7.19 3.13 4.57
N GLY A 337 6.92 1.88 4.18
CA GLY A 337 7.50 0.69 4.78
C GLY A 337 7.05 0.46 6.23
N GLY A 338 6.72 -0.78 6.54
CA GLY A 338 6.34 -1.19 7.89
C GLY A 338 5.06 -0.54 8.38
N ILE A 339 4.00 -0.45 7.57
CA ILE A 339 2.70 0.01 8.08
C ILE A 339 2.24 -0.95 9.19
N ARG A 340 2.22 -0.46 10.43
CA ARG A 340 1.89 -1.23 11.63
C ARG A 340 0.42 -1.14 11.98
N ARG A 341 -0.19 0.04 11.78
CA ARG A 341 -1.58 0.31 12.15
C ARG A 341 -2.13 1.51 11.39
N ILE A 342 -3.44 1.51 11.16
CA ILE A 342 -4.21 2.71 10.79
C ILE A 342 -5.02 3.19 11.98
N GLU A 343 -5.01 4.49 12.21
CA GLU A 343 -5.81 5.16 13.24
C GLU A 343 -6.66 6.24 12.58
N ALA A 344 -7.96 6.27 12.86
CA ALA A 344 -8.87 7.30 12.37
C ALA A 344 -9.04 8.40 13.42
N SER A 345 -9.10 9.65 12.96
CA SER A 345 -9.38 10.77 13.87
C SER A 345 -10.79 10.64 14.48
N PRO A 346 -10.98 10.88 15.79
CA PRO A 346 -12.28 10.79 16.45
C PRO A 346 -13.24 11.91 16.05
N ALA A 347 -12.73 13.00 15.45
CA ALA A 347 -13.53 14.15 15.02
C ALA A 347 -14.56 13.82 13.92
N GLY A 348 -14.55 12.58 13.42
CA GLY A 348 -15.29 12.15 12.25
C GLY A 348 -14.68 12.69 10.97
N GLY A 349 -14.92 11.99 9.87
CA GLY A 349 -14.51 12.45 8.56
C GLY A 349 -13.18 11.88 8.08
N SER A 350 -12.67 12.50 7.03
CA SER A 350 -11.71 11.89 6.11
C SER A 350 -10.27 11.78 6.61
N THR A 351 -10.01 12.07 7.89
CA THR A 351 -8.64 12.12 8.44
C THR A 351 -8.19 10.78 9.00
N LEU A 352 -7.16 10.19 8.39
CA LEU A 352 -6.56 8.93 8.81
C LEU A 352 -5.05 9.09 9.01
N PHE A 353 -4.49 8.29 9.92
CA PHE A 353 -3.06 8.18 10.15
C PHE A 353 -2.60 6.75 9.89
N ALA A 354 -1.49 6.60 9.18
CA ALA A 354 -0.80 5.32 9.02
C ALA A 354 0.52 5.36 9.79
N LEU A 355 0.62 4.51 10.79
CA LEU A 355 1.78 4.39 11.66
C LEU A 355 2.79 3.46 10.98
N ALA A 356 3.98 3.97 10.71
CA ALA A 356 4.99 3.32 9.89
C ALA A 356 6.41 3.59 10.43
N TRP A 357 7.42 3.40 9.58
CA TRP A 357 8.69 4.13 9.70
C TRP A 357 8.44 5.59 9.29
N GLY A 358 7.91 6.36 10.24
CA GLY A 358 7.31 7.66 10.07
C GLY A 358 5.81 7.67 10.29
N LEU A 359 5.21 8.85 10.20
CA LEU A 359 3.77 9.02 10.30
C LEU A 359 3.21 9.59 9.00
N LEU A 360 2.33 8.82 8.36
CA LEU A 360 1.55 9.28 7.22
C LEU A 360 0.18 9.73 7.68
N TRP A 361 -0.36 10.68 6.94
CA TRP A 361 -1.64 11.30 7.18
C TRP A 361 -2.39 11.46 5.85
N SER A 362 -3.68 11.19 5.90
CA SER A 362 -4.66 11.40 4.83
C SER A 362 -5.73 12.37 5.31
N GLU A 363 -6.27 13.20 4.41
CA GLU A 363 -7.47 14.04 4.63
C GLU A 363 -8.63 13.62 3.71
N ASP A 364 -8.56 12.46 3.06
CA ASP A 364 -9.49 12.00 2.03
C ASP A 364 -9.85 10.51 2.16
N GLN A 365 -9.99 10.04 3.40
CA GLN A 365 -10.33 8.64 3.74
C GLN A 365 -9.32 7.64 3.20
N GLY A 366 -8.05 8.04 3.16
CA GLY A 366 -6.93 7.24 2.70
C GLY A 366 -6.92 6.97 1.21
N ALA A 367 -7.62 7.81 0.42
CA ALA A 367 -7.36 7.87 -1.00
C ALA A 367 -5.91 8.30 -1.22
N SER A 368 -5.47 9.41 -0.61
CA SER A 368 -4.11 9.93 -0.66
C SER A 368 -3.45 10.04 0.71
N TRP A 369 -2.11 9.99 0.72
CA TRP A 369 -1.29 9.97 1.93
C TRP A 369 -0.06 10.88 1.77
N ARG A 370 0.30 11.58 2.84
CA ARG A 370 1.55 12.36 2.93
C ARG A 370 2.17 12.21 4.31
N TYR A 371 3.49 12.39 4.38
CA TYR A 371 4.17 12.45 5.67
C TYR A 371 3.83 13.75 6.41
N THR A 372 3.64 13.63 7.71
CA THR A 372 3.31 14.77 8.59
C THR A 372 4.38 15.03 9.67
N GLY A 373 5.51 14.33 9.59
CA GLY A 373 6.61 14.42 10.54
C GLY A 373 7.15 13.04 10.92
N LEU A 374 8.07 13.01 11.89
CA LEU A 374 8.60 11.79 12.50
C LEU A 374 9.23 10.79 11.51
N GLN A 375 9.66 11.24 10.32
CA GLN A 375 10.06 10.41 9.16
C GLN A 375 11.28 9.50 9.43
N ASP A 376 11.99 9.76 10.52
CA ASP A 376 13.17 9.05 11.00
C ASP A 376 12.87 8.14 12.20
N LYS A 377 11.61 8.05 12.63
CA LYS A 377 11.19 7.35 13.85
C LYS A 377 10.16 6.28 13.53
N VAL A 378 10.25 5.18 14.26
CA VAL A 378 9.20 4.17 14.21
C VAL A 378 8.06 4.63 15.10
N VAL A 379 6.84 4.73 14.55
CA VAL A 379 5.66 5.13 15.33
C VAL A 379 4.88 3.88 15.72
N GLY A 380 4.74 3.64 17.02
CA GLY A 380 4.15 2.43 17.58
C GLY A 380 2.67 2.55 17.92
N ASP A 381 2.23 3.74 18.33
CA ASP A 381 0.86 4.01 18.78
C ASP A 381 0.49 5.49 18.60
N LEU A 382 -0.80 5.77 18.46
CA LEU A 382 -1.37 7.12 18.54
C LEU A 382 -2.47 7.15 19.58
N LEU A 383 -2.54 8.24 20.34
CA LEU A 383 -3.63 8.50 21.27
C LEU A 383 -4.19 9.90 21.03
N PHE A 384 -5.48 9.97 20.70
CA PHE A 384 -6.23 11.22 20.62
C PHE A 384 -6.70 11.63 22.02
N LEU A 385 -6.40 12.88 22.41
CA LEU A 385 -6.68 13.39 23.76
C LEU A 385 -7.99 14.19 23.84
N ASP A 386 -8.55 14.55 22.70
CA ASP A 386 -9.82 15.28 22.59
C ASP A 386 -10.70 14.72 21.45
N PRO A 387 -12.03 14.89 21.56
CA PRO A 387 -12.97 14.47 20.52
C PRO A 387 -12.75 15.15 19.17
N GLU A 388 -12.22 16.38 19.16
CA GLU A 388 -11.91 17.13 17.93
C GLU A 388 -10.65 16.63 17.21
N GLY A 389 -9.91 15.69 17.81
CA GLY A 389 -8.69 15.11 17.26
C GLY A 389 -7.55 16.12 17.08
N THR A 390 -7.57 17.25 17.81
CA THR A 390 -6.59 18.33 17.67
C THR A 390 -5.30 18.03 18.45
N ASN A 391 -5.43 17.46 19.65
CA ASN A 391 -4.30 17.03 20.47
C ASN A 391 -4.09 15.53 20.32
N VAL A 392 -2.91 15.17 19.82
CA VAL A 392 -2.57 13.77 19.49
C VAL A 392 -1.19 13.46 20.04
N LEU A 393 -1.08 12.38 20.82
CA LEU A 393 0.21 11.82 21.23
C LEU A 393 0.64 10.71 20.27
N ALA A 394 1.89 10.74 19.86
CA ALA A 394 2.55 9.67 19.11
C ALA A 394 3.61 9.00 19.97
N GLY A 395 3.50 7.68 20.13
CA GLY A 395 4.50 6.85 20.78
C GLY A 395 5.55 6.46 19.74
N THR A 396 6.80 6.82 19.97
CA THR A 396 7.88 6.56 19.01
C THR A 396 9.04 5.80 19.65
N SER A 397 9.93 5.29 18.79
CA SER A 397 11.20 4.67 19.19
C SER A 397 12.16 5.61 19.95
N GLU A 398 11.84 6.89 20.07
CA GLU A 398 12.66 7.89 20.78
C GLU A 398 11.84 8.73 21.76
N GLY A 399 10.73 8.18 22.27
CA GLY A 399 9.86 8.83 23.24
C GLY A 399 8.56 9.36 22.62
N PRO A 400 7.71 10.03 23.42
CA PRO A 400 6.45 10.56 22.97
C PRO A 400 6.62 11.91 22.27
N TYR A 401 5.79 12.16 21.28
CA TYR A 401 5.62 13.45 20.63
C TYR A 401 4.17 13.89 20.74
N LEU A 402 3.95 15.18 21.01
CA LEU A 402 2.63 15.78 21.09
C LEU A 402 2.42 16.69 19.87
N SER A 403 1.27 16.53 19.23
CA SER A 403 0.71 17.46 18.27
C SER A 403 -0.42 18.23 18.94
N GLN A 404 -0.55 19.52 18.63
CA GLN A 404 -1.66 20.39 19.05
C GLN A 404 -2.45 20.98 17.87
N ASP A 405 -2.23 20.47 16.66
CA ASP A 405 -2.84 20.98 15.42
C ASP A 405 -3.43 19.87 14.53
N GLY A 406 -3.82 18.75 15.14
CA GLY A 406 -4.43 17.60 14.46
C GLY A 406 -3.42 16.74 13.68
N GLY A 407 -2.20 16.65 14.18
CA GLY A 407 -1.13 15.80 13.66
C GLY A 407 -0.30 16.44 12.56
N LYS A 408 -0.43 17.76 12.31
CA LYS A 408 0.28 18.48 11.24
C LYS A 408 1.70 18.85 11.65
N THR A 409 1.92 19.13 12.94
CA THR A 409 3.24 19.37 13.53
C THR A 409 3.38 18.60 14.84
N TRP A 410 4.63 18.26 15.18
CA TRP A 410 4.95 17.38 16.31
C TRP A 410 6.09 17.97 17.12
N GLU A 411 5.90 18.05 18.44
CA GLU A 411 6.91 18.48 19.39
C GLU A 411 7.24 17.33 20.35
N PHE A 412 8.52 17.17 20.69
CA PHE A 412 8.94 16.14 21.65
C PHE A 412 8.33 16.44 23.03
N SER A 413 7.62 15.47 23.60
CA SER A 413 6.93 15.60 24.89
C SER A 413 7.43 14.62 25.96
N GLY A 414 8.61 14.01 25.76
CA GLY A 414 9.20 13.02 26.68
C GLY A 414 9.91 13.61 27.90
N ARG A 415 9.49 14.78 28.40
CA ARG A 415 10.11 15.37 29.61
C ARG A 415 9.88 14.44 30.81
N GLY A 416 10.97 13.94 31.39
CA GLY A 416 10.95 13.00 32.52
C GLY A 416 11.11 11.53 32.12
N MET A 417 11.09 11.21 30.83
CA MET A 417 11.53 9.92 30.30
C MET A 417 13.03 9.91 30.03
N ARG A 418 13.60 8.71 29.95
CA ARG A 418 15.00 8.53 29.53
C ARG A 418 15.12 8.80 28.03
N ALA A 419 16.28 9.29 27.60
CA ALA A 419 16.52 9.55 26.18
C ALA A 419 16.57 8.21 25.41
N GLY A 420 15.83 8.12 24.30
CA GLY A 420 15.78 6.90 23.47
C GLY A 420 14.83 5.82 23.98
N THR A 421 13.97 6.10 24.96
CA THR A 421 12.93 5.17 25.40
C THR A 421 11.93 4.91 24.27
N ASP A 422 11.73 3.63 23.89
CA ASP A 422 10.73 3.24 22.88
C ASP A 422 9.35 3.17 23.53
N VAL A 423 8.43 4.04 23.12
CA VAL A 423 7.05 4.08 23.62
C VAL A 423 6.18 3.16 22.76
N ILE A 424 5.63 2.12 23.39
CA ILE A 424 4.96 1.00 22.71
C ILE A 424 3.44 1.21 22.65
N ARG A 425 2.79 1.57 23.76
CA ARG A 425 1.34 1.84 23.83
C ARG A 425 1.02 2.96 24.81
N PHE A 426 -0.06 3.68 24.55
CA PHE A 426 -0.69 4.54 25.55
C PHE A 426 -1.99 3.92 26.06
N SER A 427 -2.36 4.24 27.30
CA SER A 427 -3.66 3.93 27.88
C SER A 427 -4.13 5.10 28.72
N VAL A 428 -5.35 5.59 28.44
CA VAL A 428 -6.00 6.61 29.26
C VAL A 428 -6.61 5.93 30.48
N VAL A 429 -6.41 6.53 31.66
CA VAL A 429 -7.02 6.02 32.88
C VAL A 429 -8.50 6.42 32.92
N SER A 430 -9.38 5.46 33.21
CA SER A 430 -10.82 5.65 33.26
C SER A 430 -11.19 6.79 34.24
N GLY A 431 -12.06 7.70 33.80
CA GLY A 431 -12.48 8.86 34.58
C GLY A 431 -11.44 9.97 34.77
N SER A 432 -10.23 9.85 34.22
CA SER A 432 -9.16 10.86 34.32
C SER A 432 -8.44 11.04 32.98
N PRO A 433 -9.01 11.82 32.03
CA PRO A 433 -8.48 11.91 30.66
C PRO A 433 -7.07 12.53 30.57
N SER A 434 -6.65 13.32 31.56
CA SER A 434 -5.27 13.85 31.63
C SER A 434 -4.26 12.85 32.21
N ARG A 435 -4.74 11.75 32.80
CA ARG A 435 -3.92 10.68 33.38
C ARG A 435 -3.69 9.59 32.34
N ILE A 436 -2.47 9.48 31.86
CA ILE A 436 -2.08 8.61 30.75
C ILE A 436 -0.92 7.73 31.20
N LEU A 437 -1.02 6.44 30.91
CA LEU A 437 0.06 5.49 31.09
C LEU A 437 0.69 5.16 29.73
N ALA A 438 2.02 5.20 29.66
CA ALA A 438 2.80 4.80 28.51
C ALA A 438 3.58 3.52 28.84
N SER A 439 3.31 2.44 28.12
CA SER A 439 4.17 1.25 28.15
C SER A 439 5.39 1.49 27.27
N SER A 440 6.55 1.05 27.71
CA SER A 440 7.81 1.33 27.01
C SER A 440 8.86 0.22 27.17
N SER A 441 9.98 0.37 26.45
CA SER A 441 11.17 -0.48 26.63
C SER A 441 11.78 -0.40 28.03
N ASP A 442 11.52 0.67 28.78
CA ASP A 442 12.18 0.98 30.06
C ASP A 442 11.22 0.90 31.27
N GLY A 443 9.99 0.42 31.07
CA GLY A 443 8.96 0.33 32.11
C GLY A 443 7.67 1.04 31.72
N ILE A 444 6.89 1.41 32.73
CA ILE A 444 5.68 2.22 32.58
C ILE A 444 6.01 3.65 33.00
N PHE A 445 5.56 4.61 32.21
CA PHE A 445 5.59 6.02 32.57
C PHE A 445 4.18 6.56 32.69
N GLU A 446 3.97 7.49 33.61
CA GLU A 446 2.69 8.12 33.86
C GLU A 446 2.78 9.62 33.60
N SER A 447 1.79 10.15 32.89
CA SER A 447 1.53 11.58 32.78
C SER A 447 0.22 11.90 33.49
N THR A 448 0.16 13.06 34.15
CA THR A 448 -1.06 13.60 34.78
C THR A 448 -1.52 14.91 34.14
N ASP A 449 -0.78 15.38 33.13
CA ASP A 449 -0.95 16.67 32.46
C ASP A 449 -1.24 16.54 30.94
N GLY A 450 -1.79 15.39 30.53
CA GLY A 450 -2.14 15.14 29.13
C GLY A 450 -0.93 14.86 28.23
N GLY A 451 0.12 14.25 28.76
CA GLY A 451 1.31 13.82 28.03
C GLY A 451 2.35 14.91 27.80
N GLN A 452 2.30 16.03 28.54
CA GLN A 452 3.29 17.10 28.47
C GLN A 452 4.55 16.78 29.29
N SER A 453 4.37 16.06 30.40
CA SER A 453 5.46 15.52 31.19
C SER A 453 5.11 14.14 31.75
N TRP A 454 6.17 13.39 32.06
CA TRP A 454 6.08 11.98 32.42
C TRP A 454 6.91 11.69 33.66
N GLN A 455 6.42 10.79 34.49
CA GLN A 455 7.10 10.26 35.67
C GLN A 455 7.23 8.74 35.52
N GLU A 456 8.39 8.20 35.86
CA GLU A 456 8.60 6.75 35.90
C GLU A 456 7.71 6.12 36.98
N ASN A 457 6.94 5.10 36.59
CA ASN A 457 6.24 4.25 37.53
C ASN A 457 7.26 3.33 38.21
N ALA A 458 7.24 3.26 39.55
CA ALA A 458 8.24 2.52 40.31
C ALA A 458 8.27 1.01 40.00
N MET A 459 7.19 0.46 39.44
CA MET A 459 7.00 -0.97 39.20
C MET A 459 7.26 -1.80 40.47
N GLU A 460 6.85 -1.27 41.63
CA GLU A 460 7.07 -1.93 42.93
C GLU A 460 6.41 -3.31 42.93
N GLY A 461 7.11 -4.33 43.44
CA GLY A 461 6.63 -5.72 43.41
C GLY A 461 7.03 -6.51 42.16
N VAL A 462 7.53 -5.85 41.10
CA VAL A 462 8.22 -6.54 39.99
C VAL A 462 9.70 -6.75 40.35
N PRO A 463 10.23 -7.98 40.34
CA PRO A 463 11.63 -8.24 40.67
C PRO A 463 12.61 -7.52 39.72
N GLU A 464 13.70 -6.97 40.24
CA GLU A 464 14.72 -6.27 39.42
C GLU A 464 15.38 -7.16 38.35
N SER A 465 15.34 -8.49 38.52
CA SER A 465 15.85 -9.46 37.54
C SER A 465 14.95 -9.61 36.32
N VAL A 466 13.73 -9.06 36.36
CA VAL A 466 12.76 -9.12 35.26
C VAL A 466 12.99 -7.93 34.33
N SER A 467 12.96 -8.19 33.02
CA SER A 467 13.00 -7.13 32.00
C SER A 467 11.82 -6.18 32.20
N ARG A 468 12.11 -4.87 32.25
CA ARG A 468 11.08 -3.82 32.33
C ARG A 468 10.47 -3.47 30.97
N ASN A 469 10.76 -4.23 29.92
CA ASN A 469 10.14 -4.04 28.61
C ASN A 469 8.65 -4.40 28.68
N VAL A 470 7.76 -3.40 28.61
CA VAL A 470 6.30 -3.59 28.73
C VAL A 470 5.66 -3.61 27.34
N THR A 471 5.33 -4.80 26.87
CA THR A 471 4.89 -5.06 25.49
C THR A 471 3.41 -4.74 25.27
N ALA A 472 2.60 -4.76 26.31
CA ALA A 472 1.19 -4.39 26.27
C ALA A 472 0.71 -3.92 27.66
N LEU A 473 -0.30 -3.06 27.68
CA LEU A 473 -0.92 -2.50 28.87
C LEU A 473 -2.43 -2.35 28.61
N ALA A 474 -3.26 -2.60 29.62
CA ALA A 474 -4.67 -2.25 29.60
C ALA A 474 -5.14 -1.78 30.99
N VAL A 475 -6.03 -0.78 31.01
CA VAL A 475 -6.69 -0.27 32.22
C VAL A 475 -8.15 -0.73 32.20
N ASP A 476 -8.69 -1.07 33.36
CA ASP A 476 -10.10 -1.41 33.46
C ASP A 476 -10.99 -0.17 33.21
N PRO A 477 -12.00 -0.26 32.33
CA PRO A 477 -12.86 0.87 32.01
C PRO A 477 -13.80 1.27 33.17
N PHE A 478 -13.98 0.42 34.18
CA PHE A 478 -14.83 0.65 35.35
C PHE A 478 -14.04 0.91 36.63
N ASP A 479 -12.74 0.56 36.66
CA ASP A 479 -11.88 0.71 37.83
C ASP A 479 -10.49 1.29 37.44
N PRO A 480 -10.24 2.59 37.69
CA PRO A 480 -8.97 3.22 37.31
C PRO A 480 -7.75 2.69 38.06
N ASP A 481 -7.96 1.95 39.16
CA ASP A 481 -6.89 1.37 39.95
C ASP A 481 -6.49 -0.02 39.44
N LEU A 482 -7.33 -0.66 38.64
CA LEU A 482 -7.10 -1.98 38.08
C LEU A 482 -6.41 -1.89 36.72
N ILE A 483 -5.12 -2.25 36.71
CA ILE A 483 -4.27 -2.18 35.51
C ILE A 483 -3.60 -3.53 35.30
N VAL A 484 -3.52 -3.99 34.05
CA VAL A 484 -2.78 -5.20 33.67
C VAL A 484 -1.67 -4.85 32.68
N ALA A 485 -0.48 -5.38 32.91
CA ALA A 485 0.70 -5.13 32.07
C ALA A 485 1.37 -6.46 31.70
N ALA A 486 1.70 -6.62 30.43
CA ALA A 486 2.52 -7.72 29.95
C ALA A 486 3.98 -7.29 29.89
N LEU A 487 4.85 -8.04 30.56
CA LEU A 487 6.30 -7.82 30.53
C LEU A 487 6.94 -8.88 29.65
N ASP A 488 7.90 -8.44 28.83
CA ASP A 488 8.55 -9.30 27.85
C ASP A 488 9.22 -10.50 28.54
N PHE A 489 8.81 -11.69 28.14
CA PHE A 489 9.24 -12.98 28.71
C PHE A 489 9.01 -13.20 30.21
N ALA A 490 8.15 -12.39 30.86
CA ALA A 490 7.88 -12.46 32.29
C ALA A 490 6.40 -12.65 32.64
N GLY A 491 5.53 -12.75 31.63
CA GLY A 491 4.09 -12.96 31.80
C GLY A 491 3.35 -11.66 32.10
N ILE A 492 2.18 -11.79 32.74
CA ILE A 492 1.28 -10.67 33.02
C ILE A 492 1.34 -10.32 34.52
N TYR A 493 1.45 -9.03 34.80
CA TYR A 493 1.36 -8.43 36.13
C TYR A 493 0.09 -7.60 36.22
N ARG A 494 -0.44 -7.45 37.44
CA ARG A 494 -1.59 -6.60 37.71
C ARG A 494 -1.31 -5.63 38.85
N SER A 495 -1.90 -4.45 38.78
CA SER A 495 -2.00 -3.49 39.88
C SER A 495 -3.48 -3.29 40.24
N THR A 496 -3.75 -3.03 41.52
CA THR A 496 -5.07 -2.67 42.06
C THR A 496 -5.01 -1.39 42.88
N ASP A 497 -3.98 -0.57 42.65
CA ASP A 497 -3.69 0.68 43.34
C ASP A 497 -3.22 1.77 42.35
N GLY A 498 -3.72 1.70 41.12
CA GLY A 498 -3.43 2.70 40.09
C GLY A 498 -2.01 2.62 39.55
N GLY A 499 -1.32 1.50 39.74
CA GLY A 499 0.03 1.25 39.24
C GLY A 499 1.11 1.53 40.28
N ALA A 500 0.78 1.86 41.53
CA ALA A 500 1.79 2.08 42.56
C ALA A 500 2.56 0.79 42.89
N SER A 501 1.87 -0.35 42.94
CA SER A 501 2.46 -1.67 43.12
C SER A 501 1.85 -2.73 42.21
N TRP A 502 2.62 -3.78 41.93
CA TRP A 502 2.34 -4.82 40.96
C TRP A 502 2.51 -6.20 41.56
N ALA A 503 1.57 -7.08 41.24
CA ALA A 503 1.61 -8.48 41.60
C ALA A 503 1.61 -9.37 40.34
N GLN A 504 2.45 -10.39 40.33
CA GLN A 504 2.44 -11.39 39.28
C GLN A 504 1.10 -12.14 39.28
N THR A 505 0.56 -12.40 38.09
CA THR A 505 -0.70 -13.12 37.92
C THR A 505 -0.48 -14.63 37.77
N TYR A 506 -1.54 -15.42 37.93
CA TYR A 506 -1.48 -16.84 37.57
C TYR A 506 -1.60 -16.97 36.05
N PHE A 507 -0.44 -17.00 35.39
CA PHE A 507 -0.30 -17.12 33.93
C PHE A 507 0.66 -18.25 33.58
N GLN A 508 0.26 -19.16 32.69
CA GLN A 508 0.95 -20.42 32.46
C GLN A 508 2.05 -20.36 31.39
N THR A 509 2.30 -19.20 30.79
CA THR A 509 3.32 -19.04 29.75
C THR A 509 4.24 -17.86 30.04
N THR A 510 5.50 -18.01 29.64
CA THR A 510 6.51 -16.94 29.60
C THR A 510 6.77 -16.47 28.17
N GLU A 511 5.98 -16.91 27.20
CA GLU A 511 6.08 -16.41 25.84
C GLU A 511 5.51 -14.99 25.73
N ARG A 512 5.93 -14.28 24.67
CA ARG A 512 5.60 -12.88 24.47
C ARG A 512 4.09 -12.68 24.26
N ILE A 513 3.51 -11.82 25.09
CA ILE A 513 2.17 -11.25 24.90
C ILE A 513 2.34 -9.92 24.18
N PHE A 514 1.68 -9.74 23.05
CA PHE A 514 1.83 -8.55 22.21
C PHE A 514 0.59 -7.64 22.19
N SER A 515 -0.52 -8.09 22.78
CA SER A 515 -1.72 -7.26 22.98
C SER A 515 -2.47 -7.64 24.25
N LEU A 516 -2.99 -6.62 24.93
CA LEU A 516 -3.93 -6.73 26.04
C LEU A 516 -5.14 -5.85 25.72
N VAL A 517 -6.35 -6.38 25.89
CA VAL A 517 -7.61 -5.69 25.59
C VAL A 517 -8.54 -5.85 26.78
N ALA A 518 -9.03 -4.73 27.33
CA ALA A 518 -10.09 -4.74 28.34
C ALA A 518 -11.47 -4.84 27.66
N ASP A 519 -12.41 -5.55 28.27
CA ASP A 519 -13.80 -5.55 27.80
C ASP A 519 -14.47 -4.21 28.19
N PRO A 520 -14.95 -3.40 27.22
CA PRO A 520 -15.54 -2.10 27.51
C PRO A 520 -16.86 -2.16 28.29
N PHE A 521 -17.46 -3.36 28.42
CA PHE A 521 -18.76 -3.57 29.06
C PHE A 521 -18.72 -4.49 30.29
N GLN A 522 -17.56 -5.08 30.61
CA GLN A 522 -17.43 -6.00 31.75
C GLN A 522 -16.21 -5.69 32.61
N GLN A 523 -16.44 -5.19 33.83
CA GLN A 523 -15.40 -4.96 34.82
C GLN A 523 -14.62 -6.26 35.11
N GLY A 524 -13.30 -6.13 35.18
CA GLY A 524 -12.35 -7.18 35.48
C GLY A 524 -12.19 -8.22 34.36
N GLN A 525 -12.75 -7.97 33.17
CA GLN A 525 -12.59 -8.84 32.02
C GLN A 525 -11.52 -8.33 31.07
N PHE A 526 -10.55 -9.18 30.79
CA PHE A 526 -9.44 -8.86 29.90
C PHE A 526 -9.13 -10.04 28.97
N PHE A 527 -8.58 -9.70 27.81
CA PHE A 527 -8.06 -10.63 26.82
C PHE A 527 -6.58 -10.37 26.59
N ALA A 528 -5.80 -11.43 26.43
CA ALA A 528 -4.38 -11.36 26.11
C ALA A 528 -4.10 -12.15 24.84
N VAL A 529 -3.39 -11.55 23.89
CA VAL A 529 -3.02 -12.17 22.61
C VAL A 529 -1.51 -12.44 22.59
N GLY A 530 -1.15 -13.68 22.30
CA GLY A 530 0.23 -14.16 22.30
C GLY A 530 0.38 -15.48 21.52
N PRO A 531 0.85 -16.56 22.15
CA PRO A 531 0.86 -17.90 21.54
C PRO A 531 -0.56 -18.44 21.30
N ALA A 532 -1.49 -18.05 22.17
CA ALA A 532 -2.92 -18.29 22.07
C ALA A 532 -3.69 -17.04 22.49
N LEU A 533 -5.02 -17.08 22.35
CA LEU A 533 -5.91 -16.11 22.98
C LEU A 533 -6.20 -16.58 24.41
N TYR A 534 -5.95 -15.72 25.39
CA TYR A 534 -6.26 -15.96 26.80
C TYR A 534 -7.33 -14.99 27.29
N ARG A 535 -8.14 -15.43 28.25
CA ARG A 535 -9.19 -14.63 28.89
C ARG A 535 -9.03 -14.65 30.41
N SER A 536 -9.23 -13.50 31.03
CA SER A 536 -9.45 -13.35 32.46
C SER A 536 -10.83 -12.75 32.71
N THR A 537 -11.50 -13.20 33.77
CA THR A 537 -12.81 -12.69 34.20
C THR A 537 -12.80 -12.27 35.68
N ASN A 538 -11.62 -12.11 36.27
CA ASN A 538 -11.44 -11.85 37.70
C ASN A 538 -10.37 -10.78 37.95
N GLY A 539 -10.33 -9.75 37.10
CA GLY A 539 -9.41 -8.63 37.23
C GLY A 539 -7.96 -9.01 36.97
N GLY A 540 -7.72 -9.90 36.00
CA GLY A 540 -6.36 -10.32 35.65
C GLY A 540 -5.69 -11.23 36.69
N VAL A 541 -6.37 -11.68 37.74
CA VAL A 541 -5.78 -12.58 38.76
C VAL A 541 -5.32 -13.90 38.15
N SER A 542 -6.14 -14.49 37.28
CA SER A 542 -5.83 -15.73 36.56
C SER A 542 -6.32 -15.65 35.12
N TRP A 543 -5.61 -16.36 34.23
CA TRP A 543 -5.95 -16.40 32.81
C TRP A 543 -6.02 -17.83 32.30
N PHE A 544 -6.95 -18.06 31.38
CA PHE A 544 -7.16 -19.36 30.77
C PHE A 544 -7.22 -19.22 29.25
N PRO A 545 -6.69 -20.21 28.49
CA PRO A 545 -6.79 -20.20 27.04
C PRO A 545 -8.25 -20.29 26.59
N VAL A 546 -8.57 -19.59 25.52
CA VAL A 546 -9.87 -19.67 24.84
C VAL A 546 -9.82 -20.89 23.91
N ASN A 547 -10.45 -21.99 24.33
CA ASN A 547 -10.33 -23.30 23.67
C ASN A 547 -11.01 -23.43 22.30
N ARG A 548 -11.85 -22.47 21.89
CA ARG A 548 -12.61 -22.51 20.62
C ARG A 548 -12.23 -21.38 19.67
N THR A 549 -10.93 -21.10 19.57
CA THR A 549 -10.44 -20.18 18.53
C THR A 549 -10.38 -20.89 17.18
N PRO A 550 -10.66 -20.19 16.07
CA PRO A 550 -10.65 -20.75 14.72
C PRO A 550 -9.23 -20.98 14.15
N GLY A 551 -8.22 -20.51 14.89
CA GLY A 551 -6.80 -20.55 14.56
C GLY A 551 -6.06 -19.64 15.55
N ARG A 552 -4.75 -19.46 15.36
CA ARG A 552 -3.99 -18.51 16.20
C ARG A 552 -4.43 -17.09 15.92
N ILE A 553 -4.86 -16.40 16.96
CA ILE A 553 -5.24 -14.98 16.88
C ILE A 553 -3.98 -14.12 16.83
N ALA A 554 -3.83 -13.34 15.77
CA ALA A 554 -2.69 -12.45 15.53
C ALA A 554 -2.94 -11.02 16.03
N CYS A 555 -4.20 -10.58 16.08
CA CYS A 555 -4.62 -9.31 16.65
C CYS A 555 -6.09 -9.39 17.09
N LEU A 556 -6.47 -8.57 18.06
CA LEU A 556 -7.82 -8.48 18.62
C LEU A 556 -8.12 -7.02 18.93
N THR A 557 -9.33 -6.55 18.59
CA THR A 557 -9.85 -5.24 18.98
C THR A 557 -11.32 -5.36 19.37
N SER A 558 -11.76 -4.56 20.35
CA SER A 558 -13.15 -4.53 20.83
C SER A 558 -13.99 -3.52 20.02
N ASP A 559 -15.28 -3.81 19.87
CA ASP A 559 -16.25 -2.77 19.52
C ASP A 559 -16.59 -2.01 20.82
N PRO A 560 -16.30 -0.69 20.92
CA PRO A 560 -16.55 0.08 22.13
C PRO A 560 -18.02 0.40 22.34
N ASP A 561 -18.88 0.17 21.34
CA ASP A 561 -20.30 0.54 21.34
C ASP A 561 -21.22 -0.69 21.46
N ILE A 562 -20.72 -1.91 21.23
CA ILE A 562 -21.52 -3.14 21.22
C ILE A 562 -20.95 -4.19 22.20
N PRO A 563 -21.69 -4.53 23.28
CA PRO A 563 -21.28 -5.55 24.24
C PRO A 563 -20.98 -6.91 23.61
N GLY A 564 -19.87 -7.52 24.04
CA GLY A 564 -19.44 -8.84 23.61
C GLY A 564 -18.92 -8.91 22.18
N ARG A 565 -18.84 -7.78 21.45
CA ARG A 565 -18.39 -7.74 20.07
C ARG A 565 -16.90 -7.45 19.97
N PHE A 566 -16.16 -8.34 19.31
CA PHE A 566 -14.74 -8.18 19.02
C PHE A 566 -14.42 -8.60 17.59
N TYR A 567 -13.39 -7.97 17.04
CA TYR A 567 -12.82 -8.27 15.73
C TYR A 567 -11.43 -8.87 15.92
N ALA A 568 -11.15 -9.98 15.25
CA ALA A 568 -9.87 -10.67 15.37
C ALA A 568 -9.27 -11.04 14.02
N GLY A 569 -7.95 -10.89 13.91
CA GLY A 569 -7.18 -11.40 12.78
C GLY A 569 -6.65 -12.79 13.07
N ILE A 570 -6.77 -13.70 12.12
CA ILE A 570 -6.26 -15.08 12.22
C ILE A 570 -4.92 -15.15 11.48
N SER A 571 -3.93 -15.79 12.11
CA SER A 571 -2.66 -16.13 11.46
C SER A 571 -2.89 -17.06 10.29
N ASP A 572 -2.27 -16.75 9.14
CA ASP A 572 -2.29 -17.60 7.96
C ASP A 572 -1.30 -18.78 8.06
N ASP A 573 -0.43 -18.78 9.07
CA ASP A 573 0.52 -19.88 9.31
C ASP A 573 -0.15 -21.16 9.84
N ASP A 574 -1.38 -21.06 10.33
CA ASP A 574 -2.12 -22.18 10.94
C ASP A 574 -3.32 -22.61 10.09
N PRO A 575 -3.70 -23.91 10.08
CA PRO A 575 -4.90 -24.37 9.42
C PRO A 575 -6.14 -23.67 10.00
N LYS A 576 -6.95 -23.06 9.13
CA LYS A 576 -8.21 -22.43 9.50
C LYS A 576 -9.36 -22.96 8.63
N PRO A 577 -10.60 -22.97 9.14
CA PRO A 577 -11.77 -23.32 8.33
C PRO A 577 -11.87 -22.43 7.09
N GLU A 578 -12.11 -23.02 5.92
CA GLU A 578 -12.14 -22.30 4.62
C GLU A 578 -13.23 -21.21 4.58
N ASP A 579 -14.28 -21.35 5.38
CA ASP A 579 -15.44 -20.47 5.44
C ASP A 579 -15.25 -19.21 6.32
N LEU A 580 -14.20 -19.14 7.14
CA LEU A 580 -13.99 -18.03 8.08
C LEU A 580 -13.12 -16.89 7.54
N GLY A 581 -12.33 -17.11 6.49
CA GLY A 581 -11.39 -16.10 5.98
C GLY A 581 -10.25 -15.78 6.97
N SER A 582 -9.61 -14.62 6.82
CA SER A 582 -8.49 -14.18 7.68
C SER A 582 -8.89 -13.19 8.78
N VAL A 583 -10.10 -12.62 8.69
CA VAL A 583 -10.66 -11.71 9.71
C VAL A 583 -11.99 -12.28 10.17
N VAL A 584 -12.18 -12.34 11.48
CA VAL A 584 -13.38 -12.91 12.12
C VAL A 584 -13.99 -11.96 13.13
N LEU A 585 -15.28 -12.15 13.36
CA LEU A 585 -16.11 -11.45 14.33
C LEU A 585 -16.58 -12.43 15.41
N THR A 586 -16.65 -11.96 16.64
CA THR A 586 -17.38 -12.60 17.74
C THR A 586 -18.40 -11.62 18.32
N THR A 587 -19.53 -12.11 18.82
CA THR A 587 -20.57 -11.30 19.49
C THR A 587 -20.88 -11.81 20.90
N ASP A 588 -20.08 -12.73 21.41
CA ASP A 588 -20.29 -13.42 22.68
C ASP A 588 -19.01 -13.46 23.54
N SER A 589 -18.19 -12.39 23.45
CA SER A 589 -16.92 -12.24 24.18
C SER A 589 -15.94 -13.40 23.89
N CYS A 590 -15.70 -13.66 22.59
CA CYS A 590 -14.75 -14.63 22.06
C CYS A 590 -15.11 -16.11 22.34
N LEU A 591 -16.40 -16.45 22.49
CA LEU A 591 -16.83 -17.84 22.69
C LEU A 591 -17.15 -18.56 21.37
N SER A 592 -17.62 -17.81 20.36
CA SER A 592 -17.84 -18.26 18.99
C SER A 592 -17.42 -17.21 17.97
N TRP A 593 -17.21 -17.66 16.72
CA TRP A 593 -16.60 -16.86 15.65
C TRP A 593 -17.35 -17.04 14.34
N ALA A 594 -17.43 -15.97 13.57
CA ALA A 594 -17.94 -15.95 12.20
C ALA A 594 -16.96 -15.19 11.29
N GLY A 595 -16.87 -15.59 10.02
CA GLY A 595 -16.07 -14.88 9.02
C GLY A 595 -16.61 -13.47 8.79
N LEU A 596 -15.70 -12.51 8.60
CA LEU A 596 -16.06 -11.11 8.43
C LEU A 596 -15.67 -10.56 7.07
N GLY A 597 -16.69 -10.28 6.26
CA GLY A 597 -16.58 -9.68 4.95
C GLY A 597 -15.96 -10.60 3.89
N GLU A 598 -16.13 -10.21 2.63
CA GLU A 598 -15.55 -10.91 1.48
C GLU A 598 -14.32 -10.17 0.92
N ALA A 599 -13.57 -10.84 0.04
CA ALA A 599 -12.42 -10.29 -0.69
C ALA A 599 -11.19 -9.86 0.14
N PHE A 600 -11.15 -10.16 1.44
CA PHE A 600 -9.90 -10.03 2.20
C PHE A 600 -8.89 -11.10 1.72
N PRO A 601 -7.60 -10.75 1.52
CA PRO A 601 -6.59 -11.71 1.08
C PRO A 601 -6.37 -12.84 2.10
N LEU A 602 -5.88 -13.99 1.63
CA LEU A 602 -5.27 -14.99 2.49
C LEU A 602 -3.93 -14.44 2.98
N ALA A 603 -3.95 -13.79 4.14
CA ALA A 603 -2.82 -13.15 4.77
C ALA A 603 -3.12 -12.85 6.24
N THR A 604 -2.09 -12.89 7.09
CA THR A 604 -2.21 -12.55 8.51
C THR A 604 -2.43 -11.05 8.71
N PRO A 605 -3.56 -10.61 9.29
CA PRO A 605 -3.73 -9.22 9.70
C PRO A 605 -2.83 -8.92 10.91
N SER A 606 -1.98 -7.90 10.79
CA SER A 606 -1.06 -7.48 11.86
C SER A 606 -1.73 -6.56 12.89
N SER A 607 -2.76 -5.81 12.49
CA SER A 607 -3.55 -4.97 13.37
C SER A 607 -4.97 -4.80 12.81
N LEU A 608 -5.92 -4.63 13.73
CA LEU A 608 -7.29 -4.23 13.44
C LEU A 608 -7.64 -3.00 14.28
N THR A 609 -8.24 -1.99 13.66
CA THR A 609 -8.65 -0.75 14.34
C THR A 609 -10.06 -0.39 13.89
N LEU A 610 -10.99 -0.26 14.84
CA LEU A 610 -12.34 0.22 14.57
C LEU A 610 -12.41 1.72 14.83
N SER A 611 -12.84 2.48 13.83
CA SER A 611 -13.28 3.86 14.01
C SER A 611 -14.72 3.85 14.52
N SER A 612 -14.94 4.29 15.75
CA SER A 612 -16.28 4.29 16.39
C SER A 612 -17.23 5.31 15.76
N GLY A 613 -16.73 6.48 15.33
CA GLY A 613 -17.55 7.54 14.73
C GLY A 613 -18.22 7.12 13.41
N ASP A 614 -17.44 6.55 12.50
CA ASP A 614 -17.89 6.22 11.14
C ASP A 614 -18.16 4.71 10.95
N ARG A 615 -18.04 3.90 12.00
CA ARG A 615 -18.13 2.41 11.99
C ARG A 615 -17.33 1.79 10.85
N VAL A 616 -16.04 2.14 10.79
CA VAL A 616 -15.12 1.63 9.77
C VAL A 616 -14.04 0.78 10.43
N LEU A 617 -13.87 -0.45 9.96
CA LEU A 617 -12.80 -1.35 10.43
C LEU A 617 -11.63 -1.31 9.45
N TYR A 618 -10.45 -0.96 9.95
CA TYR A 618 -9.20 -0.98 9.21
C TYR A 618 -8.38 -2.21 9.59
N ALA A 619 -7.80 -2.86 8.58
CA ALA A 619 -6.91 -4.00 8.74
C ALA A 619 -5.58 -3.71 8.05
N THR A 620 -4.48 -3.86 8.78
CA THR A 620 -3.14 -3.81 8.21
C THR A 620 -2.61 -5.22 8.00
N VAL A 621 -1.94 -5.45 6.88
CA VAL A 621 -1.24 -6.70 6.58
C VAL A 621 0.24 -6.37 6.43
N HIS A 622 1.07 -7.08 7.20
CA HIS A 622 2.52 -7.00 7.12
C HIS A 622 3.09 -8.39 6.92
N SER A 623 3.62 -8.63 5.72
CA SER A 623 4.33 -9.86 5.34
C SER A 623 5.80 -9.52 5.09
N PRO A 624 6.75 -10.47 5.26
CA PRO A 624 8.13 -10.27 4.85
C PRO A 624 8.27 -9.83 3.38
N TYR A 625 7.28 -10.15 2.57
CA TYR A 625 7.29 -9.83 1.16
C TYR A 625 6.51 -8.58 0.84
N TRP A 626 5.36 -8.27 1.45
CA TRP A 626 4.44 -7.20 1.03
C TRP A 626 3.68 -6.56 2.19
N GLU A 627 3.15 -5.36 1.95
CA GLU A 627 2.33 -4.62 2.90
C GLU A 627 1.09 -4.05 2.24
N SER A 628 -0.03 -4.05 2.97
CA SER A 628 -1.26 -3.42 2.50
C SER A 628 -2.13 -3.03 3.67
N VAL A 629 -3.02 -2.09 3.39
CA VAL A 629 -4.11 -1.71 4.26
C VAL A 629 -5.41 -2.04 3.56
N TYR A 630 -6.38 -2.52 4.34
CA TYR A 630 -7.73 -2.80 3.89
C TYR A 630 -8.74 -2.12 4.80
N VAL A 631 -9.89 -1.79 4.24
CA VAL A 631 -11.00 -1.14 4.94
C VAL A 631 -12.30 -1.89 4.71
N LEU A 632 -13.08 -2.02 5.76
CA LEU A 632 -14.44 -2.56 5.76
C LEU A 632 -15.40 -1.52 6.34
N GLN A 633 -16.41 -1.16 5.56
CA GLN A 633 -17.49 -0.26 5.97
C GLN A 633 -18.62 -1.08 6.60
N ASP A 634 -19.21 -0.57 7.68
CA ASP A 634 -20.33 -1.20 8.41
C ASP A 634 -20.10 -2.68 8.78
N PRO A 635 -19.06 -2.98 9.60
CA PRO A 635 -18.64 -4.34 9.96
C PRO A 635 -19.52 -5.03 11.03
#